data_AF-A0A7W0TU29-F1
#
_entry.id   AF-A0A7W0TU29-F1
#
_cell.length_a   1.000
_cell.length_b   1.000
_cell.length_c   1.000
_cell.angle_alpha   90.00
_cell.angle_beta   90.00
_cell.angle_gamma   90.00
#
_symmetry.space_group_name_H-M   'P 1'
#
loop_
_entity.id
_entity.type
_entity.pdbx_description
1 polymer ?
#
loop_
_entity_poly.entity_id
_entity_poly.type
_entity_poly.pdbx_seq_one_letter_code
_entity_poly.pdbx_strand_id
1 'polypeptide(L)'
;MTEFVRSLLGGSRYIILLAVLGSFLSAVMLTIYGIVAVVAVSVRSFTELDWRGLNQREVEHFALELISLIDIFLLGTVLYIIALGLYELFIDPNLPLPRWLLIEDLDDLKEKLGGVVVVLIGVTFLGDFVESDGEIGILWQGLGGAAVIIAISLAFALRPRHGHANHAGGLKLPIGADQGSGTRDLPPGPADSTHEAAPPETGAPPSRPGRSESPGAGGA
;
A
#
# COMPACT_ATOMS: atom_id res chain seq x y z
N MET A 1 36.10 -12.82 -22.48
CA MET A 1 35.25 -13.45 -21.43
C MET A 1 34.10 -12.53 -20.98
N THR A 2 34.27 -11.20 -20.99
CA THR A 2 33.24 -10.20 -20.62
C THR A 2 32.07 -10.07 -21.61
N GLU A 3 32.30 -10.27 -22.92
CA GLU A 3 31.25 -10.25 -23.96
C GLU A 3 30.21 -11.39 -23.81
N PHE A 4 30.66 -12.60 -23.45
CA PHE A 4 29.77 -13.75 -23.23
C PHE A 4 28.90 -13.57 -21.98
N VAL A 5 29.47 -12.99 -20.92
CA VAL A 5 28.73 -12.61 -19.70
C VAL A 5 27.69 -11.53 -20.01
N ARG A 6 28.01 -10.54 -20.85
CA ARG A 6 27.04 -9.52 -21.30
C ARG A 6 25.91 -10.13 -22.16
N SER A 7 26.21 -11.09 -23.03
CA SER A 7 25.18 -11.78 -23.83
C SER A 7 24.31 -12.71 -22.97
N LEU A 8 24.88 -13.36 -21.94
CA LEU A 8 24.11 -14.15 -20.96
C LEU A 8 23.26 -13.25 -20.04
N LEU A 9 23.77 -12.07 -19.65
CA LEU A 9 23.00 -11.07 -18.92
C LEU A 9 21.90 -10.43 -19.80
N GLY A 10 22.14 -10.25 -21.10
CA GLY A 10 21.10 -9.81 -22.04
C GLY A 10 20.01 -10.86 -22.26
N GLY A 11 20.38 -12.15 -22.20
CA GLY A 11 19.46 -13.28 -22.27
C GLY A 11 18.62 -13.50 -21.01
N SER A 12 19.10 -13.06 -19.82
CA SER A 12 18.35 -13.21 -18.56
C SER A 12 16.99 -12.53 -18.61
N ARG A 13 16.90 -11.39 -19.32
CA ARG A 13 15.66 -10.62 -19.51
C ARG A 13 14.56 -11.43 -20.21
N TYR A 14 14.92 -12.35 -21.11
CA TYR A 14 13.94 -13.23 -21.78
C TYR A 14 13.37 -14.30 -20.83
N ILE A 15 14.20 -14.85 -19.94
CA ILE A 15 13.76 -15.83 -18.93
C ILE A 15 12.81 -15.17 -17.93
N ILE A 16 13.15 -13.95 -17.50
CA ILE A 16 12.32 -13.19 -16.57
C ILE A 16 10.99 -12.79 -17.22
N LEU A 17 10.99 -12.39 -18.49
CA LEU A 17 9.75 -12.14 -19.24
C LEU A 17 8.84 -13.37 -19.26
N LEU A 18 9.39 -14.56 -19.43
CA LEU A 18 8.61 -15.80 -19.38
C LEU A 18 8.02 -16.04 -17.98
N ALA A 19 8.79 -15.77 -16.92
CA ALA A 19 8.32 -15.88 -15.54
C ALA A 19 7.20 -14.88 -15.23
N VAL A 20 7.36 -13.62 -15.64
CA VAL A 20 6.34 -12.56 -15.52
C VAL A 20 5.07 -12.95 -16.27
N LEU A 21 5.19 -13.45 -17.50
CA LEU A 21 4.04 -13.87 -18.30
C LEU A 21 3.32 -15.06 -17.66
N GLY A 22 4.07 -16.02 -17.11
CA GLY A 22 3.53 -17.18 -16.42
C GLY A 22 2.79 -16.83 -15.13
N SER A 23 3.36 -15.96 -14.29
CA SER A 23 2.70 -15.50 -13.05
C SER A 23 1.49 -14.61 -13.35
N PHE A 24 1.58 -13.74 -14.36
CA PHE A 24 0.46 -12.93 -14.81
C PHE A 24 -0.71 -13.80 -15.33
N LEU A 25 -0.43 -14.79 -16.17
CA LEU A 25 -1.47 -15.68 -16.69
C LEU A 25 -2.10 -16.52 -15.59
N SER A 26 -1.29 -17.00 -14.63
CA SER A 26 -1.78 -17.74 -13.46
C SER A 26 -2.70 -16.87 -12.59
N ALA A 27 -2.34 -15.61 -12.36
CA ALA A 27 -3.17 -14.65 -11.63
C ALA A 27 -4.53 -14.44 -12.30
N VAL A 28 -4.54 -14.25 -13.62
CA VAL A 28 -5.77 -14.11 -14.42
C VAL A 28 -6.62 -15.37 -14.32
N MET A 29 -6.03 -16.55 -14.48
CA MET A 29 -6.75 -17.82 -14.40
C MET A 29 -7.35 -18.06 -13.01
N LEU A 30 -6.61 -17.82 -11.94
CA LEU A 30 -7.11 -17.93 -10.57
C LEU A 30 -8.22 -16.94 -10.27
N THR A 31 -8.12 -15.72 -10.79
CA THR A 31 -9.17 -14.70 -10.63
C THR A 31 -10.45 -15.11 -11.34
N ILE A 32 -10.35 -15.60 -12.59
CA ILE A 32 -11.50 -16.10 -13.35
C ILE A 32 -12.12 -17.31 -12.64
N TYR A 33 -11.29 -18.26 -12.20
CA TYR A 33 -11.74 -19.42 -11.45
C TYR A 33 -12.46 -19.02 -10.16
N GLY A 34 -11.91 -18.07 -9.41
CA GLY A 34 -12.54 -17.52 -8.21
C GLY A 34 -13.90 -16.91 -8.49
N ILE A 35 -14.05 -16.14 -9.58
CA ILE A 35 -15.34 -15.56 -10.00
C ILE A 35 -16.36 -16.67 -10.29
N VAL A 36 -15.98 -17.67 -11.09
CA VAL A 36 -16.85 -18.79 -11.44
C VAL A 36 -17.28 -19.56 -10.19
N ALA A 37 -16.33 -19.82 -9.28
CA ALA A 37 -16.58 -20.56 -8.06
C ALA A 37 -17.51 -19.80 -7.09
N VAL A 38 -17.33 -18.48 -6.92
CA VAL A 38 -18.24 -17.65 -6.10
C VAL A 38 -19.66 -17.67 -6.66
N VAL A 39 -19.80 -17.55 -7.98
CA VAL A 39 -21.12 -17.60 -8.63
C VAL A 39 -21.77 -18.97 -8.42
N ALA A 40 -21.01 -20.05 -8.60
CA ALA A 40 -21.50 -21.41 -8.43
C ALA A 40 -21.97 -21.68 -6.99
N VAL A 41 -21.16 -21.29 -5.99
CA VAL A 41 -21.50 -21.46 -4.56
C VAL A 41 -22.71 -20.60 -4.20
N SER A 42 -22.74 -19.34 -4.63
CA SER A 42 -23.88 -18.45 -4.38
C SER A 42 -25.19 -19.05 -4.92
N VAL A 43 -25.20 -19.52 -6.17
CA VAL A 43 -26.40 -20.12 -6.77
C VAL A 43 -26.86 -21.36 -6.01
N ARG A 44 -25.93 -22.25 -5.61
CA ARG A 44 -26.25 -23.45 -4.83
C ARG A 44 -26.89 -23.09 -3.49
N SER A 45 -26.28 -22.17 -2.74
CA SER A 45 -26.81 -21.72 -1.46
C SER A 45 -28.20 -21.11 -1.59
N PHE A 46 -28.46 -20.30 -2.63
CA PHE A 46 -29.79 -19.74 -2.86
C PHE A 46 -30.85 -20.79 -3.22
N THR A 47 -30.48 -21.89 -3.88
CA THR A 47 -31.42 -22.96 -4.23
C THR A 47 -31.67 -23.97 -3.11
N GLU A 48 -30.72 -24.13 -2.18
CA GLU A 48 -30.78 -25.10 -1.08
C GLU A 48 -31.31 -24.47 0.23
N LEU A 49 -31.42 -23.15 0.30
CA LEU A 49 -32.06 -22.43 1.41
C LEU A 49 -33.55 -22.76 1.50
N ASP A 50 -33.88 -23.86 2.17
CA ASP A 50 -35.21 -24.14 2.66
C ASP A 50 -35.56 -23.09 3.73
N TRP A 51 -36.51 -22.20 3.41
CA TRP A 51 -36.96 -21.07 4.26
C TRP A 51 -37.49 -21.46 5.66
N ARG A 52 -37.43 -22.72 6.08
CA ARG A 52 -38.09 -23.24 7.28
C ARG A 52 -37.17 -23.62 8.44
N GLY A 53 -35.85 -23.50 8.31
CA GLY A 53 -34.95 -23.76 9.44
C GLY A 53 -33.53 -23.29 9.18
N LEU A 54 -33.17 -22.13 9.72
CA LEU A 54 -31.78 -21.67 9.76
C LEU A 54 -31.01 -22.57 10.73
N ASN A 55 -30.47 -23.67 10.22
CA ASN A 55 -29.58 -24.52 10.98
C ASN A 55 -28.23 -23.80 11.09
N GLN A 56 -27.75 -23.56 12.30
CA GLN A 56 -26.53 -22.77 12.53
C GLN A 56 -25.29 -23.38 11.83
N ARG A 57 -25.27 -24.71 11.66
CA ARG A 57 -24.22 -25.43 10.93
C ARG A 57 -24.14 -25.04 9.44
N GLU A 58 -25.27 -24.82 8.77
CA GLU A 58 -25.25 -24.49 7.32
C GLU A 58 -24.66 -23.10 7.07
N VAL A 59 -24.94 -22.15 7.97
CA VAL A 59 -24.35 -20.80 7.90
C VAL A 59 -22.85 -20.84 8.15
N GLU A 60 -22.40 -21.66 9.11
CA GLU A 60 -20.97 -21.84 9.40
C GLU A 60 -20.23 -22.48 8.22
N HIS A 61 -20.77 -23.55 7.61
CA HIS A 61 -20.18 -24.16 6.40
C HIS A 61 -20.13 -23.18 5.22
N PHE A 62 -21.21 -22.44 4.95
CA PHE A 62 -21.23 -21.45 3.88
C PHE A 62 -20.20 -20.34 4.11
N ALA A 63 -20.07 -19.83 5.34
CA ALA A 63 -19.07 -18.82 5.66
C ALA A 63 -17.64 -19.30 5.41
N LEU A 64 -17.33 -20.56 5.72
CA LEU A 64 -16.02 -21.15 5.47
C LEU A 64 -15.75 -21.34 3.97
N GLU A 65 -16.75 -21.78 3.23
CA GLU A 65 -16.65 -21.92 1.78
C GLU A 65 -16.34 -20.56 1.13
N LEU A 66 -16.99 -19.48 1.59
CA LEU A 66 -16.67 -18.11 1.17
C LEU A 66 -15.25 -17.67 1.56
N ILE A 67 -14.79 -18.00 2.77
CA ILE A 67 -13.42 -17.67 3.20
C ILE A 67 -12.39 -18.39 2.32
N SER A 68 -12.64 -19.65 1.97
CA SER A 68 -11.80 -20.43 1.04
C SER A 68 -11.80 -19.82 -0.38
N LEU A 69 -12.94 -19.33 -0.84
CA LEU A 69 -13.05 -18.61 -2.12
C LEU A 69 -12.27 -17.29 -2.12
N ILE A 70 -12.32 -16.53 -1.02
CA ILE A 70 -11.54 -15.31 -0.86
C ILE A 70 -10.04 -15.61 -0.97
N ASP A 71 -9.59 -16.71 -0.37
CA ASP A 71 -8.18 -17.13 -0.42
C ASP A 71 -7.66 -17.33 -1.86
N ILE A 72 -8.49 -17.89 -2.75
CA ILE A 72 -8.16 -18.04 -4.18
C ILE A 72 -7.93 -16.67 -4.85
N PHE A 73 -8.74 -15.66 -4.52
CA PHE A 73 -8.53 -14.29 -5.02
C PHE A 73 -7.27 -13.64 -4.46
N LEU A 74 -6.98 -13.89 -3.19
CA LEU A 74 -5.75 -13.43 -2.54
C LEU A 74 -4.52 -14.04 -3.23
N LEU A 75 -4.53 -15.35 -3.51
CA LEU A 75 -3.47 -16.02 -4.27
C LEU A 75 -3.33 -15.44 -5.69
N GLY A 76 -4.43 -15.22 -6.39
CA GLY A 76 -4.43 -14.58 -7.72
C GLY A 76 -3.82 -13.19 -7.68
N THR A 77 -4.20 -12.37 -6.70
CA THR A 77 -3.66 -11.02 -6.49
C THR A 77 -2.17 -11.05 -6.15
N VAL A 78 -1.71 -12.04 -5.39
CA VAL A 78 -0.28 -12.21 -5.10
C VAL A 78 0.51 -12.56 -6.34
N LEU A 79 0.03 -13.50 -7.15
CA LEU A 79 0.69 -13.83 -8.41
C LEU A 79 0.77 -12.61 -9.34
N TYR A 80 -0.26 -11.75 -9.32
CA TYR A 80 -0.25 -10.48 -10.03
C TYR A 80 0.79 -9.49 -9.47
N ILE A 81 0.87 -9.31 -8.15
CA ILE A 81 1.88 -8.47 -7.50
C ILE A 81 3.30 -9.00 -7.81
N ILE A 82 3.49 -10.32 -7.82
CA ILE A 82 4.76 -10.95 -8.20
C ILE A 82 5.11 -10.65 -9.65
N ALA A 83 4.14 -10.78 -10.57
CA ALA A 83 4.34 -10.43 -11.97
C ALA A 83 4.77 -8.96 -12.14
N LEU A 84 4.11 -8.05 -11.44
CA LEU A 84 4.44 -6.62 -11.46
C LEU A 84 5.82 -6.33 -10.85
N GLY A 85 6.14 -6.90 -9.69
CA GLY A 85 7.43 -6.69 -9.04
C GLY A 85 8.61 -7.25 -9.85
N LEU A 86 8.44 -8.42 -10.45
CA LEU A 86 9.44 -8.98 -11.37
C LEU A 86 9.57 -8.14 -12.65
N TYR A 87 8.47 -7.57 -13.14
CA TYR A 87 8.50 -6.68 -14.31
C TYR A 87 9.20 -5.36 -14.01
N GLU A 88 8.88 -4.72 -12.89
CA GLU A 88 9.48 -3.46 -12.45
C GLU A 88 11.00 -3.60 -12.23
N LEU A 89 11.42 -4.65 -11.52
CA LEU A 89 12.81 -4.83 -11.16
C LEU A 89 13.73 -5.12 -12.35
N PHE A 90 13.23 -5.85 -13.36
CA PHE A 90 14.08 -6.35 -14.44
C PHE A 90 13.80 -5.75 -15.82
N ILE A 91 12.66 -5.10 -16.02
CA ILE A 91 12.26 -4.56 -17.33
C ILE A 91 12.21 -3.04 -17.32
N ASP A 92 11.41 -2.42 -16.44
CA ASP A 92 11.26 -0.97 -16.40
C ASP A 92 10.91 -0.47 -14.99
N PRO A 93 11.85 0.22 -14.30
CA PRO A 93 11.60 0.78 -12.98
C PRO A 93 10.77 2.08 -13.01
N ASN A 94 10.45 2.65 -14.18
CA ASN A 94 9.72 3.93 -14.29
C ASN A 94 8.20 3.76 -14.50
N LEU A 95 7.61 2.68 -13.99
CA LEU A 95 6.16 2.52 -14.04
C LEU A 95 5.49 3.53 -13.09
N PRO A 96 4.42 4.22 -13.51
CA PRO A 96 3.64 5.10 -12.65
C PRO A 96 2.79 4.27 -11.67
N LEU A 97 3.45 3.58 -10.73
CA LEU A 97 2.81 2.79 -9.70
C LEU A 97 2.66 3.63 -8.43
N PRO A 98 1.56 3.46 -7.67
CA PRO A 98 1.43 4.10 -6.38
C PRO A 98 2.49 3.55 -5.41
N ARG A 99 2.93 4.39 -4.46
CA ARG A 99 4.07 4.13 -3.57
C ARG A 99 3.99 2.83 -2.75
N TRP A 100 2.79 2.26 -2.57
CA TRP A 100 2.59 0.98 -1.86
C TRP A 100 2.90 -0.26 -2.72
N LEU A 101 2.99 -0.08 -4.04
CA LEU A 101 3.26 -1.15 -5.02
C LEU A 101 4.66 -1.06 -5.63
N LEU A 102 5.37 0.06 -5.40
CA LEU A 102 6.77 0.24 -5.79
C LEU A 102 7.62 -0.83 -5.09
N ILE A 103 8.33 -1.64 -5.86
CA ILE A 103 9.18 -2.72 -5.36
C ILE A 103 10.60 -2.40 -5.82
N GLU A 104 11.39 -1.85 -4.91
CA GLU A 104 12.76 -1.39 -5.21
C GLU A 104 13.75 -2.57 -5.26
N ASP A 105 13.47 -3.67 -4.53
CA ASP A 105 14.34 -4.84 -4.43
C ASP A 105 13.57 -6.19 -4.38
N LEU A 106 14.28 -7.29 -4.68
CA LEU A 106 13.74 -8.66 -4.60
C LEU A 106 13.29 -9.07 -3.18
N ASP A 107 13.93 -8.52 -2.15
CA ASP A 107 13.60 -8.88 -0.77
C ASP A 107 12.24 -8.33 -0.35
N ASP A 108 11.82 -7.17 -0.86
CA ASP A 108 10.49 -6.61 -0.65
C ASP A 108 9.41 -7.46 -1.31
N LEU A 109 9.68 -7.97 -2.52
CA LEU A 109 8.80 -8.91 -3.21
C LEU A 109 8.62 -10.19 -2.40
N LYS A 110 9.72 -10.72 -1.86
CA LYS A 110 9.76 -11.92 -1.04
C LYS A 110 9.05 -11.74 0.31
N GLU A 111 9.16 -10.58 0.95
CA GLU A 111 8.46 -10.29 2.20
C GLU A 111 6.95 -10.21 2.00
N LYS A 112 6.50 -9.50 0.96
CA LYS A 112 5.06 -9.44 0.60
C LYS A 112 4.51 -10.82 0.24
N LEU A 113 5.27 -11.62 -0.52
CA LEU A 113 4.91 -13.00 -0.86
C LEU A 113 4.81 -13.88 0.39
N GLY A 114 5.79 -13.77 1.30
CA GLY A 114 5.81 -14.54 2.55
C GLY A 114 4.62 -14.25 3.45
N GLY A 115 4.20 -12.98 3.53
CA GLY A 115 3.01 -12.58 4.29
C GLY A 115 1.75 -13.27 3.80
N VAL A 116 1.54 -13.36 2.48
CA VAL A 116 0.34 -14.01 1.95
C VAL A 116 0.41 -15.53 2.01
N VAL A 117 1.57 -16.15 1.79
CA VAL A 117 1.73 -17.61 1.98
C VAL A 117 1.35 -18.01 3.41
N VAL A 118 1.70 -17.20 4.41
CA VAL A 118 1.30 -17.42 5.80
C VAL A 118 -0.21 -17.36 5.98
N VAL A 119 -0.89 -16.38 5.36
CA VAL A 119 -2.36 -16.29 5.40
C VAL A 119 -3.00 -17.51 4.74
N LEU A 120 -2.47 -17.96 3.59
CA LEU A 120 -2.94 -19.13 2.84
C LEU A 120 -2.93 -20.40 3.70
N ILE A 121 -1.81 -20.63 4.39
CA ILE A 121 -1.65 -21.77 5.31
C ILE A 121 -2.67 -21.65 6.47
N GLY A 122 -2.86 -20.44 7.01
CA GLY A 122 -3.81 -20.19 8.10
C GLY A 122 -5.27 -20.48 7.70
N VAL A 123 -5.69 -20.04 6.51
CA VAL A 123 -7.05 -20.27 6.01
C VAL A 123 -7.29 -21.74 5.69
N THR A 124 -6.32 -22.42 5.05
CA THR A 124 -6.41 -23.86 4.77
C THR A 124 -6.59 -24.65 6.05
N PHE A 125 -5.85 -24.29 7.10
CA PHE A 125 -5.97 -24.92 8.40
C PHE A 125 -7.33 -24.64 9.07
N LEU A 126 -7.85 -23.41 8.97
CA LEU A 126 -9.15 -23.05 9.53
C LEU A 126 -10.30 -23.84 8.87
N GLY A 127 -10.24 -24.03 7.54
CA GLY A 127 -11.21 -24.86 6.82
C GLY A 127 -11.23 -26.31 7.34
N ASP A 128 -10.06 -26.93 7.45
CA ASP A 128 -9.92 -28.29 7.96
C ASP A 128 -10.39 -28.43 9.43
N PHE A 129 -10.13 -27.42 10.25
CA PHE A 129 -10.51 -27.41 11.67
C PHE A 129 -12.02 -27.43 11.89
N VAL A 130 -12.80 -26.71 11.08
CA VAL A 130 -14.26 -26.60 11.30
C VAL A 130 -15.03 -27.78 10.70
N GLU A 131 -14.51 -28.47 9.69
CA GLU A 131 -15.15 -29.66 9.10
C GLU A 131 -15.09 -30.89 10.03
N SER A 132 -14.35 -30.83 11.13
CA SER A 132 -14.14 -31.98 12.02
C SER A 132 -15.25 -32.15 13.06
N ASP A 133 -16.17 -33.07 12.80
CA ASP A 133 -17.26 -33.46 13.71
C ASP A 133 -16.82 -34.38 14.89
N GLY A 134 -15.52 -34.62 15.10
CA GLY A 134 -15.03 -35.67 16.01
C GLY A 134 -14.48 -35.20 17.36
N GLU A 135 -15.08 -35.64 18.47
CA GLU A 135 -14.71 -35.35 19.89
C GLU A 135 -13.25 -35.65 20.27
N ILE A 136 -12.57 -36.55 19.54
CA ILE A 136 -11.13 -36.86 19.71
C ILE A 136 -10.28 -36.23 18.58
N GLY A 137 -10.90 -35.95 17.42
CA GLY A 137 -10.26 -35.30 16.26
C GLY A 137 -9.88 -33.84 16.53
N ILE A 138 -10.73 -33.12 17.28
CA ILE A 138 -10.50 -31.73 17.70
C ILE A 138 -9.20 -31.52 18.48
N LEU A 139 -8.74 -32.51 19.26
CA LEU A 139 -7.46 -32.41 19.97
C LEU A 139 -6.27 -32.54 19.03
N TRP A 140 -6.33 -33.47 18.07
CA TRP A 140 -5.23 -33.70 17.13
C TRP A 140 -5.14 -32.58 16.08
N GLN A 141 -6.29 -32.11 15.56
CA GLN A 141 -6.33 -30.94 14.70
C GLN A 141 -5.97 -29.66 15.46
N GLY A 142 -6.50 -29.44 16.67
CA GLY A 142 -6.12 -28.30 17.50
C GLY A 142 -4.62 -28.24 17.78
N LEU A 143 -3.98 -29.40 18.01
CA LEU A 143 -2.52 -29.50 18.17
C LEU A 143 -1.77 -29.19 16.87
N GLY A 144 -2.27 -29.67 15.72
CA GLY A 144 -1.72 -29.35 14.40
C GLY A 144 -1.78 -27.84 14.10
N GLY A 145 -2.91 -27.20 14.41
CA GLY A 145 -3.09 -25.75 14.24
C GLY A 145 -2.20 -24.93 15.12
N ALA A 146 -2.13 -25.28 16.40
CA ALA A 146 -1.21 -24.65 17.33
C ALA A 146 0.25 -24.78 16.85
N ALA A 147 0.65 -25.94 16.33
CA ALA A 147 1.99 -26.15 15.79
C ALA A 147 2.26 -25.25 14.57
N VAL A 148 1.31 -25.11 13.65
CA VAL A 148 1.44 -24.21 12.47
C VAL A 148 1.54 -22.74 12.91
N ILE A 149 0.67 -22.29 13.81
CA ILE A 149 0.68 -20.90 14.31
C ILE A 149 1.99 -20.61 15.06
N ILE A 150 2.48 -21.54 15.88
CA ILE A 150 3.76 -21.43 16.58
C ILE A 150 4.91 -21.41 15.57
N ALA A 151 4.92 -22.28 14.56
CA ALA A 151 5.96 -22.33 13.55
C ALA A 151 6.03 -21.01 12.75
N ILE A 152 4.89 -20.46 12.36
CA ILE A 152 4.79 -19.19 11.65
C ILE A 152 5.21 -18.02 12.55
N SER A 153 4.70 -17.95 13.79
CA SER A 153 5.05 -16.90 14.74
C SER A 153 6.54 -16.91 15.07
N LEU A 154 7.11 -18.10 15.24
CA LEU A 154 8.54 -18.25 15.51
C LEU A 154 9.37 -17.89 14.27
N ALA A 155 8.94 -18.30 13.07
CA ALA A 155 9.61 -17.93 11.83
C ALA A 155 9.60 -16.41 11.59
N PHE A 156 8.54 -15.71 11.97
CA PHE A 156 8.48 -14.24 11.91
C PHE A 156 9.29 -13.57 13.03
N ALA A 157 9.27 -14.11 14.26
CA ALA A 157 10.02 -13.57 15.39
C ALA A 157 11.54 -13.75 15.25
N LEU A 158 11.99 -14.80 14.56
CA LEU A 158 13.40 -15.07 14.30
C LEU A 158 13.96 -14.30 13.10
N ARG A 159 13.11 -13.66 12.27
CA ARG A 159 13.58 -12.79 11.19
C ARG A 159 14.07 -11.46 11.79
N PRO A 160 15.35 -11.09 11.61
CA PRO A 160 15.82 -9.77 12.01
C PRO A 160 14.99 -8.72 11.27
N ARG A 161 14.26 -7.89 12.02
CA ARG A 161 13.63 -6.70 11.47
C ARG A 161 14.73 -5.82 10.88
N HIS A 162 14.86 -5.76 9.56
CA HIS A 162 15.58 -4.68 8.90
C HIS A 162 14.72 -3.42 9.02
N GLY A 163 14.75 -2.83 10.21
CA GLY A 163 14.24 -1.49 10.44
C GLY A 163 15.01 -0.55 9.54
N HIS A 164 14.31 0.02 8.55
CA HIS A 164 14.77 1.18 7.82
C HIS A 164 14.96 2.30 8.84
N ALA A 165 16.22 2.47 9.27
CA ALA A 165 16.63 3.57 10.12
C ALA A 165 16.37 4.86 9.35
N ASN A 166 15.35 5.60 9.79
CA ASN A 166 15.12 6.99 9.46
C ASN A 166 16.45 7.71 9.29
N HIS A 167 16.83 7.97 8.04
CA HIS A 167 17.76 9.05 7.72
C HIS A 167 17.01 10.37 7.94
N ALA A 168 16.74 10.68 9.21
CA ALA A 168 16.76 12.05 9.67
C ALA A 168 18.23 12.47 9.56
N GLY A 169 18.61 12.84 8.33
CA GLY A 169 19.90 13.37 8.01
C GLY A 169 20.20 14.51 8.96
N GLY A 170 21.30 14.36 9.69
CA GLY A 170 21.94 15.49 10.33
C GLY A 170 22.27 16.51 9.25
N LEU A 171 21.50 17.58 9.19
CA LEU A 171 21.95 18.83 8.58
C LEU A 171 22.96 19.45 9.55
N LYS A 172 24.16 18.87 9.55
CA LYS A 172 25.34 19.42 10.21
C LYS A 172 25.79 20.60 9.36
N LEU A 173 25.19 21.78 9.58
CA LEU A 173 25.66 23.04 9.03
C LEU A 173 27.02 23.36 9.65
N PRO A 174 28.12 23.40 8.88
CA PRO A 174 29.38 23.95 9.33
C PRO A 174 29.48 25.37 8.79
N ILE A 175 28.93 26.35 9.51
CA ILE A 175 29.37 27.74 9.35
C ILE A 175 29.72 28.24 10.75
N GLY A 176 31.03 28.34 10.97
CA GLY A 176 31.65 28.71 12.23
C GLY A 176 31.21 30.10 12.70
N ALA A 177 30.78 30.14 13.94
CA ALA A 177 30.93 31.32 14.76
C ALA A 177 32.40 31.39 15.17
N ASP A 178 33.16 32.28 14.54
CA ASP A 178 34.33 32.89 15.15
C ASP A 178 34.08 34.40 15.28
N GLN A 179 34.35 34.87 16.49
CA GLN A 179 34.19 36.25 16.91
C GLN A 179 35.42 37.06 16.50
N GLY A 180 35.22 38.33 16.18
CA GLY A 180 36.15 39.36 16.63
C GLY A 180 36.70 40.33 15.59
N SER A 181 36.28 41.58 15.77
CA SER A 181 37.08 42.80 15.56
C SER A 181 37.33 43.27 14.12
N GLY A 182 37.06 44.56 13.88
CA GLY A 182 37.55 45.27 12.70
C GLY A 182 36.57 46.30 12.13
N THR A 183 36.32 47.38 12.89
CA THR A 183 36.17 48.76 12.40
C THR A 183 36.01 48.95 10.88
N ARG A 184 34.81 49.31 10.44
CA ARG A 184 34.58 50.07 9.19
C ARG A 184 33.51 51.13 9.43
N ASP A 185 33.98 52.29 9.85
CA ASP A 185 33.63 53.62 9.33
C ASP A 185 32.25 53.76 8.68
N LEU A 186 31.28 54.20 9.48
CA LEU A 186 30.13 54.93 8.96
C LEU A 186 30.50 56.43 8.94
N PRO A 187 30.42 57.15 7.81
CA PRO A 187 30.70 58.58 7.79
C PRO A 187 29.66 59.36 8.61
N PRO A 188 30.06 60.37 9.41
CA PRO A 188 29.12 61.25 10.09
C PRO A 188 28.76 62.46 9.20
N GLY A 189 27.50 62.87 9.23
CA GLY A 189 27.11 64.22 8.87
C GLY A 189 25.69 64.37 8.30
N PRO A 190 24.98 65.48 8.57
CA PRO A 190 25.05 66.36 9.74
C PRO A 190 23.71 66.43 10.48
N ALA A 191 23.79 66.62 11.80
CA ALA A 191 22.71 67.22 12.56
C ALA A 191 22.73 68.73 12.32
N ASP A 192 21.61 69.30 11.89
CA ASP A 192 21.24 70.65 12.31
C ASP A 192 19.71 70.78 12.31
N SER A 193 19.28 71.82 12.99
CA SER A 193 18.18 71.88 13.92
C SER A 193 17.19 72.96 13.48
N THR A 194 15.94 72.80 13.94
CA THR A 194 15.00 73.89 14.25
C THR A 194 14.50 74.77 13.10
N HIS A 195 13.18 74.68 12.81
CA HIS A 195 12.20 75.77 12.58
C HIS A 195 11.02 75.17 11.78
N GLU A 196 9.87 74.93 12.41
CA GLU A 196 8.78 75.90 12.55
C GLU A 196 8.00 76.11 11.24
N ALA A 197 6.81 75.48 11.14
CA ALA A 197 5.54 76.09 10.71
C ALA A 197 4.42 75.05 10.63
N ALA A 198 3.27 75.41 11.17
CA ALA A 198 2.00 74.68 11.22
C ALA A 198 1.20 74.80 9.86
N PRO A 199 -0.01 74.21 9.72
CA PRO A 199 -0.58 73.68 8.47
C PRO A 199 -1.43 74.67 7.64
N PRO A 200 -2.05 74.22 6.53
CA PRO A 200 -3.48 73.91 6.66
C PRO A 200 -3.96 72.64 5.93
N GLU A 201 -5.07 72.15 6.48
CA GLU A 201 -6.07 71.20 6.00
C GLU A 201 -6.18 71.00 4.48
N THR A 202 -6.43 69.76 4.02
CA THR A 202 -7.61 69.41 3.20
C THR A 202 -7.73 67.87 3.06
N GLY A 203 -8.81 67.31 3.61
CA GLY A 203 -9.59 66.25 2.94
C GLY A 203 -9.25 64.78 3.20
N ALA A 204 -9.83 64.22 4.26
CA ALA A 204 -10.30 62.83 4.30
C ALA A 204 -11.72 62.81 4.91
N PRO A 205 -12.49 61.71 4.84
CA PRO A 205 -12.99 60.93 3.70
C PRO A 205 -14.56 60.99 3.71
N PRO A 206 -15.35 60.20 2.93
CA PRO A 206 -15.68 58.86 3.40
C PRO A 206 -16.06 57.82 2.31
N SER A 207 -16.01 56.57 2.75
CA SER A 207 -16.82 55.41 2.32
C SER A 207 -18.19 55.74 1.71
N ARG A 208 -18.57 55.06 0.61
CA ARG A 208 -19.98 54.72 0.35
C ARG A 208 -20.18 53.54 -0.61
N PRO A 209 -21.38 52.91 -0.55
CA PRO A 209 -21.66 51.53 -0.93
C PRO A 209 -22.53 51.38 -2.18
N GLY A 210 -22.70 50.13 -2.63
CA GLY A 210 -23.94 49.55 -3.14
C GLY A 210 -24.59 50.11 -4.42
N ARG A 211 -24.77 49.25 -5.42
CA ARG A 211 -25.96 49.31 -6.28
C ARG A 211 -26.33 47.93 -6.82
N SER A 212 -27.35 47.37 -6.20
CA SER A 212 -28.32 46.47 -6.81
C SER A 212 -29.05 47.21 -7.93
N GLU A 213 -29.17 46.65 -9.13
CA GLU A 213 -30.37 46.76 -9.97
C GLU A 213 -30.52 45.50 -10.84
N SER A 214 -31.55 44.70 -10.53
CA SER A 214 -32.32 43.91 -11.49
C SER A 214 -33.43 44.85 -12.02
N PRO A 215 -33.91 44.70 -13.26
CA PRO A 215 -35.23 44.07 -13.42
C PRO A 215 -35.48 43.29 -14.74
N GLY A 216 -36.16 42.15 -14.58
CA GLY A 216 -37.20 41.50 -15.41
C GLY A 216 -37.37 41.74 -16.92
N ALA A 217 -37.45 40.63 -17.65
CA ALA A 217 -38.42 40.30 -18.73
C ALA A 217 -38.21 38.80 -19.06
N GLY A 218 -39.18 37.89 -19.18
CA GLY A 218 -40.57 38.03 -19.57
C GLY A 218 -40.78 37.42 -20.97
N GLY A 219 -41.11 36.13 -21.03
CA GLY A 219 -41.92 35.53 -22.12
C GLY A 219 -41.22 34.95 -23.35
N ALA A 220 -41.26 33.62 -23.48
CA ALA A 220 -41.93 32.89 -24.56
C ALA A 220 -42.00 31.40 -24.18
#